data_AF-A0AAW3WW24-F1
#
_entry.id   AF-A0AAW3WW24-F1
#
_cell.length_a   1.000
_cell.length_b   1.000
_cell.length_c   1.000
_cell.angle_alpha   90.00
_cell.angle_beta   90.00
_cell.angle_gamma   90.00
#
_symmetry.space_group_name_H-M   'P 1'
#
loop_
_entity.id
_entity.type
_entity.pdbx_description
1 polymer ?
#
loop_
_entity_poly.entity_id
_entity_poly.type
_entity_poly.pdbx_seq_one_letter_code
_entity_poly.pdbx_strand_id
1 'polypeptide(L)'
;MKLTNYHHSLLKKISFLFYGKTISNIIIISDEDDDLIDNVRFFELENGGVVGFYINGSNPLISINHIYEFDDFNLYASYSTLSENKECEFLPFKVEFIKVFFHPEYNEVISIFLSSSDFSFSISIVFSTDEIHTHMNCKKDDLTKMIKEDLVQFEDIDFITCQMDSSNDNWSYM
;
A
#
# COMPACT_ATOMS: atom_id res chain seq x y z
N MET A 1 17.30 -4.50 -14.97
CA MET A 1 17.43 -3.04 -14.91
C MET A 1 18.09 -2.63 -13.59
N LYS A 2 18.78 -1.48 -13.50
CA LYS A 2 19.40 -1.02 -12.26
C LYS A 2 18.42 -0.13 -11.48
N LEU A 3 18.22 -0.40 -10.20
CA LEU A 3 17.41 0.44 -9.33
C LEU A 3 17.97 1.86 -9.21
N THR A 4 17.07 2.83 -9.10
CA THR A 4 17.40 4.25 -8.90
C THR A 4 17.34 4.62 -7.41
N ASN A 5 17.80 5.84 -7.07
CA ASN A 5 17.71 6.36 -5.70
C ASN A 5 16.27 6.43 -5.18
N TYR A 6 15.31 6.67 -6.07
CA TYR A 6 13.88 6.65 -5.74
C TYR A 6 13.47 5.29 -5.17
N HIS A 7 13.76 4.22 -5.92
CA HIS A 7 13.46 2.84 -5.52
C HIS A 7 14.05 2.52 -4.14
N HIS A 8 15.33 2.79 -3.94
CA HIS A 8 15.98 2.53 -2.65
C HIS A 8 15.36 3.33 -1.50
N SER A 9 15.03 4.59 -1.73
CA SER A 9 14.37 5.44 -0.73
C SER A 9 12.99 4.90 -0.37
N LEU A 10 12.19 4.52 -1.37
CA LEU A 10 10.86 3.96 -1.14
C LEU A 10 10.95 2.63 -0.40
N LEU A 11 11.79 1.71 -0.84
CA LEU A 11 11.99 0.40 -0.20
C LEU A 11 12.40 0.54 1.27
N LYS A 12 13.30 1.47 1.60
CA LYS A 12 13.67 1.78 2.99
C LYS A 12 12.51 2.36 3.79
N LYS A 13 11.69 3.22 3.18
CA LYS A 13 10.51 3.80 3.82
C LYS A 13 9.47 2.70 4.09
N ILE A 14 9.14 1.86 3.11
CA ILE A 14 8.18 0.77 3.25
C ILE A 14 8.64 -0.26 4.28
N SER A 15 9.91 -0.66 4.27
CA SER A 15 10.42 -1.60 5.28
C SER A 15 10.33 -1.02 6.68
N PHE A 16 10.70 0.25 6.88
CA PHE A 16 10.57 0.94 8.16
C PHE A 16 9.10 1.06 8.61
N LEU A 17 8.18 1.30 7.68
CA LEU A 17 6.77 1.50 7.99
C LEU A 17 6.06 0.22 8.37
N PHE A 18 6.35 -0.91 7.72
CA PHE A 18 5.57 -2.14 7.86
C PHE A 18 6.32 -3.34 8.41
N TYR A 19 7.61 -3.53 8.07
CA TYR A 19 8.26 -4.80 8.37
C TYR A 19 8.36 -5.05 9.88
N GLY A 20 7.96 -6.26 10.29
CA GLY A 20 7.92 -6.68 11.67
C GLY A 20 6.79 -6.05 12.50
N LYS A 21 5.96 -5.19 11.91
CA LYS A 21 4.82 -4.55 12.59
C LYS A 21 3.52 -5.29 12.31
N THR A 22 2.61 -5.21 13.28
CA THR A 22 1.25 -5.74 13.15
C THR A 22 0.34 -4.68 12.56
N ILE A 23 -0.27 -4.98 11.41
CA ILE A 23 -1.40 -4.20 10.90
C ILE A 23 -2.63 -4.71 11.65
N SER A 24 -3.38 -3.81 12.29
CA SER A 24 -4.56 -4.14 13.08
C SER A 24 -5.87 -3.87 12.34
N ASN A 25 -5.88 -2.95 11.38
CA ASN A 25 -7.04 -2.69 10.52
C ASN A 25 -6.68 -1.89 9.27
N ILE A 26 -7.61 -1.82 8.32
CA ILE A 26 -7.63 -0.86 7.22
C ILE A 26 -8.71 0.18 7.54
N ILE A 27 -8.34 1.45 7.41
CA ILE A 27 -9.24 2.59 7.58
C ILE A 27 -9.51 3.18 6.18
N ILE A 28 -10.79 3.25 5.85
CA ILE A 28 -11.35 3.80 4.63
C ILE A 28 -12.00 5.14 5.00
N ILE A 29 -11.88 6.13 4.13
CA ILE A 29 -12.44 7.46 4.35
C ILE A 29 -13.64 7.65 3.42
N SER A 30 -14.72 8.20 3.98
CA SER A 30 -15.89 8.67 3.24
C SER A 30 -16.05 10.18 3.40
N ASP A 31 -16.68 10.83 2.43
CA ASP A 31 -17.03 12.25 2.49
C ASP A 31 -18.39 12.50 3.16
N GLU A 32 -18.88 13.74 3.08
CA GLU A 32 -20.18 14.17 3.61
C GLU A 32 -21.42 13.46 3.04
N ASP A 33 -21.33 12.87 1.84
CA ASP A 33 -22.42 12.17 1.16
C ASP A 33 -22.33 10.64 1.37
N ASP A 34 -21.47 10.20 2.29
CA ASP A 34 -21.10 8.80 2.55
C ASP A 34 -20.39 8.11 1.35
N ASP A 35 -19.95 8.88 0.35
CA ASP A 35 -19.21 8.37 -0.81
C ASP A 35 -17.77 8.07 -0.41
N LEU A 36 -17.23 6.95 -0.90
CA LEU A 36 -15.87 6.52 -0.60
C LEU A 36 -14.84 7.40 -1.32
N ILE A 37 -13.83 7.84 -0.57
CA ILE A 37 -12.68 8.55 -1.14
C ILE A 37 -11.64 7.51 -1.55
N ASP A 38 -11.68 7.10 -2.82
CA ASP A 38 -10.92 5.95 -3.30
C ASP A 38 -9.42 6.22 -3.54
N ASN A 39 -9.02 7.48 -3.50
CA ASN A 39 -7.63 7.88 -3.65
C ASN A 39 -6.85 7.92 -2.32
N VAL A 40 -7.47 7.56 -1.20
CA VAL A 40 -6.85 7.53 0.13
C VAL A 40 -7.14 6.22 0.86
N ARG A 41 -6.10 5.63 1.48
CA ARG A 41 -6.23 4.44 2.33
C ARG A 41 -5.28 4.54 3.51
N PHE A 42 -5.76 4.18 4.70
CA PHE A 42 -4.95 4.16 5.91
C PHE A 42 -4.85 2.73 6.47
N PHE A 43 -3.70 2.43 7.05
CA PHE A 43 -3.43 1.14 7.70
C PHE A 43 -3.12 1.40 9.17
N GLU A 44 -4.00 0.93 10.05
CA GLU A 44 -3.81 1.03 11.50
C GLU A 44 -2.79 -0.01 11.96
N LEU A 45 -1.87 0.40 12.82
CA LEU A 45 -0.87 -0.46 13.44
C LEU A 45 -1.27 -0.74 14.89
N GLU A 46 -0.88 -1.90 15.41
CA GLU A 46 -1.23 -2.35 16.77
C GLU A 46 -0.82 -1.36 17.89
N ASN A 47 0.18 -0.50 17.66
CA ASN A 47 0.60 0.52 18.62
C ASN A 47 -0.22 1.82 18.56
N GLY A 48 -1.33 1.84 17.82
CA GLY A 48 -2.17 3.02 17.59
C GLY A 48 -1.60 3.99 16.55
N GLY A 49 -0.45 3.70 15.94
CA GLY A 49 0.05 4.46 14.79
C GLY A 49 -0.71 4.11 13.51
N VAL A 50 -0.59 4.97 12.50
CA VAL A 50 -1.15 4.71 11.17
C VAL A 50 -0.11 4.87 10.08
N VAL A 51 -0.37 4.25 8.94
CA VAL A 51 0.32 4.55 7.68
C VAL A 51 -0.74 4.89 6.65
N GLY A 52 -0.77 6.16 6.23
CA GLY A 52 -1.67 6.64 5.19
C GLY A 52 -0.99 6.62 3.83
N PHE A 53 -1.75 6.28 2.80
CA PHE A 53 -1.43 6.47 1.40
C PHE A 53 -2.45 7.38 0.76
N TYR A 54 -1.99 8.29 -0.09
CA TYR A 54 -2.83 9.15 -0.91
C TYR A 54 -2.27 9.25 -2.32
N ILE A 55 -3.10 9.07 -3.34
CA ILE A 55 -2.69 9.13 -4.74
C ILE A 55 -3.29 10.37 -5.42
N ASN A 56 -2.42 11.13 -6.10
CA ASN A 56 -2.79 12.31 -6.90
C ASN A 56 -1.73 12.50 -7.99
N GLY A 57 -1.56 11.47 -8.82
CA GLY A 57 -0.48 11.35 -9.80
C GLY A 57 0.20 9.98 -9.74
N SER A 58 1.38 9.85 -10.34
CA SER A 58 2.00 8.54 -10.57
C SER A 58 2.50 7.82 -9.31
N ASN A 59 2.79 8.52 -8.21
CA ASN A 59 3.30 7.87 -6.99
C ASN A 59 2.51 8.31 -5.77
N PRO A 60 2.25 7.40 -4.83
CA PRO A 60 1.50 7.73 -3.63
C PRO A 60 2.34 8.61 -2.70
N LEU A 61 1.69 9.62 -2.12
CA LEU A 61 2.15 10.26 -0.91
C LEU A 61 1.91 9.31 0.26
N ILE A 62 2.86 9.30 1.20
CA ILE A 62 2.83 8.39 2.36
C ILE A 62 3.01 9.21 3.63
N SER A 63 2.04 9.11 4.53
CA SER A 63 2.02 9.76 5.84
C SER A 63 2.03 8.73 6.97
N ILE A 64 2.51 9.15 8.15
CA ILE A 64 2.40 8.42 9.42
C ILE A 64 1.40 9.06 10.40
N ASN A 65 0.80 10.18 10.00
CA ASN A 65 -0.15 10.92 10.82
C ASN A 65 -1.57 10.48 10.48
N HIS A 66 -2.42 10.51 11.48
CA HIS A 66 -3.85 10.33 11.28
C HIS A 66 -4.46 11.57 10.63
N ILE A 67 -5.53 11.41 9.85
CA ILE A 67 -6.17 12.52 9.13
C ILE A 67 -6.64 13.64 10.08
N TYR A 68 -7.14 13.28 11.26
CA TYR A 68 -7.57 14.22 12.30
C TYR A 68 -6.43 14.73 13.21
N GLU A 69 -5.24 14.09 13.17
CA GLU A 69 -4.07 14.60 13.89
C GLU A 69 -3.38 15.70 13.09
N PHE A 70 -3.11 15.39 11.81
CA PHE A 70 -2.51 16.31 10.87
C PHE A 70 -2.86 15.88 9.45
N ASP A 71 -3.61 16.72 8.74
CA ASP A 71 -4.06 16.45 7.38
C ASP A 71 -2.94 16.67 6.36
N ASP A 72 -1.96 15.76 6.35
CA ASP A 72 -0.82 15.76 5.40
C ASP A 72 -1.28 15.71 3.92
N PHE A 73 -2.46 15.15 3.68
CA PHE A 73 -3.03 14.98 2.35
C PHE A 73 -3.92 16.16 1.95
N ASN A 74 -4.21 17.07 2.88
CA ASN A 74 -5.02 18.27 2.68
C ASN A 74 -6.42 17.95 2.13
N LEU A 75 -7.02 16.85 2.59
CA LEU A 75 -8.34 16.41 2.17
C LEU A 75 -9.44 17.40 2.55
N TYR A 76 -9.32 18.11 3.67
CA TYR A 76 -10.27 19.15 4.07
C TYR A 76 -10.31 20.37 3.14
N ALA A 77 -9.40 20.48 2.18
CA ALA A 77 -9.50 21.48 1.12
C ALA A 77 -10.54 21.12 0.05
N SER A 78 -10.86 19.83 -0.08
CA SER A 78 -11.79 19.29 -1.08
C SER A 78 -13.12 18.85 -0.45
N TYR A 79 -13.09 18.34 0.78
CA TYR A 79 -14.24 17.73 1.45
C TYR A 79 -14.60 18.51 2.71
N SER A 80 -15.89 18.69 2.95
CA SER A 80 -16.36 19.48 4.10
C SER A 80 -16.39 18.66 5.38
N THR A 81 -16.71 17.37 5.26
CA THR A 81 -16.70 16.40 6.35
C THR A 81 -15.98 15.14 5.91
N LEU A 82 -15.29 14.49 6.84
CA LEU A 82 -14.62 13.22 6.60
C LEU A 82 -15.05 12.26 7.69
N SER A 83 -15.39 11.03 7.28
CA SER A 83 -15.81 9.95 8.16
C SER A 83 -14.91 8.74 7.99
N GLU A 84 -14.48 8.15 9.09
CA GLU A 84 -13.65 6.94 9.07
C GLU A 84 -14.48 5.68 9.22
N ASN A 85 -14.27 4.75 8.32
CA ASN A 85 -14.83 3.41 8.33
C ASN A 85 -13.70 2.39 8.44
N LYS A 86 -13.86 1.41 9.34
CA LYS A 86 -12.91 0.31 9.49
C LYS A 86 -13.42 -0.93 8.78
N GLU A 87 -12.52 -1.71 8.20
CA GLU A 87 -12.87 -3.01 7.65
C GLU A 87 -13.40 -3.96 8.76
N CYS A 88 -14.61 -4.48 8.57
CA CYS A 88 -15.37 -5.20 9.60
C CYS A 88 -14.81 -6.60 9.90
N GLU A 89 -14.19 -7.26 8.92
CA GLU A 89 -13.68 -8.63 9.03
C GLU A 89 -12.14 -8.72 9.02
N PHE A 90 -11.47 -7.60 9.31
CA PHE A 90 -10.01 -7.57 9.31
C PHE A 90 -9.42 -8.38 10.46
N LEU A 91 -8.53 -9.31 10.14
CA LEU A 91 -7.76 -10.07 11.12
C LEU A 91 -6.35 -9.50 11.22
N PRO A 92 -5.93 -9.00 12.41
CA PRO A 92 -4.60 -8.47 12.59
C PRO A 92 -3.51 -9.48 12.25
N PHE A 93 -2.48 -9.02 11.54
CA PHE A 93 -1.33 -9.87 11.22
C PHE A 93 -0.03 -9.07 11.22
N LYS A 94 1.05 -9.76 11.58
CA LYS A 94 2.40 -9.22 11.55
C LYS A 94 2.95 -9.33 10.12
N VAL A 95 3.44 -8.22 9.60
CA VAL A 95 4.08 -8.19 8.27
C VAL A 95 5.49 -8.77 8.38
N GLU A 96 5.71 -9.91 7.73
CA GLU A 96 6.99 -10.62 7.71
C GLU A 96 7.49 -10.88 6.29
N PHE A 97 6.66 -10.59 5.29
CA PHE A 97 7.02 -10.57 3.88
C PHE A 97 6.49 -9.29 3.25
N ILE A 98 7.34 -8.63 2.47
CA ILE A 98 6.99 -7.45 1.67
C ILE A 98 7.46 -7.68 0.24
N LYS A 99 6.60 -7.41 -0.74
CA LYS A 99 6.99 -7.34 -2.15
C LYS A 99 6.49 -6.05 -2.77
N VAL A 100 7.36 -5.36 -3.51
CA VAL A 100 7.04 -4.09 -4.18
C VAL A 100 7.24 -4.26 -5.67
N PHE A 101 6.26 -3.80 -6.44
CA PHE A 101 6.24 -3.83 -7.89
C PHE A 101 6.43 -2.41 -8.41
N PHE A 102 7.43 -2.23 -9.27
CA PHE A 102 7.71 -0.96 -9.91
C PHE A 102 7.54 -1.06 -11.42
N HIS A 103 7.17 0.05 -12.04
CA HIS A 103 7.21 0.17 -13.48
C HIS A 103 8.66 -0.03 -13.98
N PRO A 104 8.89 -0.80 -15.06
CA PRO A 104 10.24 -1.03 -15.55
C PRO A 104 10.90 0.23 -16.08
N GLU A 105 10.17 1.18 -16.68
CA GLU A 105 10.78 2.34 -17.33
C GLU A 105 10.63 3.66 -16.54
N TYR A 106 9.73 3.69 -15.57
CA TYR A 106 9.37 4.90 -14.84
C TYR A 106 9.65 4.69 -13.35
N ASN A 107 10.01 5.77 -12.65
CA ASN A 107 10.17 5.74 -11.19
C ASN A 107 8.78 5.73 -10.54
N GLU A 108 8.05 4.63 -10.72
CA GLU A 108 6.64 4.49 -10.35
C GLU A 108 6.45 3.21 -9.55
N VAL A 109 5.80 3.31 -8.39
CA VAL A 109 5.37 2.14 -7.62
C VAL A 109 3.96 1.76 -8.06
N ILE A 110 3.80 0.53 -8.53
CA ILE A 110 2.54 0.00 -9.03
C ILE A 110 1.79 -0.70 -7.90
N SER A 111 2.50 -1.46 -7.07
CA SER A 111 1.88 -2.19 -5.98
C SER A 111 2.83 -2.49 -4.84
N ILE A 112 2.28 -2.56 -3.63
CA ILE A 112 2.94 -3.05 -2.43
C ILE A 112 2.12 -4.21 -1.89
N PHE A 113 2.76 -5.37 -1.76
CA PHE A 113 2.20 -6.56 -1.14
C PHE A 113 2.83 -6.79 0.23
N LEU A 114 2.00 -7.04 1.24
CA LEU A 114 2.35 -7.28 2.63
C LEU A 114 1.74 -8.61 3.06
N SER A 115 2.48 -9.48 3.75
CA SER A 115 1.90 -10.70 4.29
C SER A 115 2.55 -11.19 5.57
N SER A 116 1.85 -12.08 6.26
CA SER A 116 2.43 -12.97 7.27
C SER A 116 3.47 -13.90 6.63
N SER A 117 4.33 -14.51 7.46
CA SER A 117 5.38 -15.43 7.00
C SER A 117 4.84 -16.69 6.32
N ASP A 118 3.67 -17.14 6.73
CA ASP A 118 2.96 -18.30 6.15
C ASP A 118 1.97 -17.92 5.05
N PHE A 119 1.85 -16.63 4.71
CA PHE A 119 0.90 -16.10 3.73
C PHE A 119 -0.58 -16.40 4.06
N SER A 120 -0.90 -16.75 5.31
CA SER A 120 -2.29 -16.93 5.75
C SER A 120 -3.08 -15.63 5.75
N PHE A 121 -2.39 -14.51 6.00
CA PHE A 121 -2.92 -13.17 5.92
C PHE A 121 -2.05 -12.32 5.01
N SER A 122 -2.69 -11.55 4.14
CA SER A 122 -1.99 -10.67 3.22
C SER A 122 -2.86 -9.50 2.79
N ILE A 123 -2.19 -8.44 2.36
CA ILE A 123 -2.79 -7.28 1.73
C ILE A 123 -1.96 -6.94 0.50
N SER A 124 -2.62 -6.75 -0.64
CA SER A 124 -2.03 -6.10 -1.80
C SER A 124 -2.63 -4.72 -1.96
N ILE A 125 -1.78 -3.71 -2.01
CA ILE A 125 -2.14 -2.32 -2.25
C ILE A 125 -1.73 -2.02 -3.68
N VAL A 126 -2.68 -1.71 -4.56
CA VAL A 126 -2.44 -1.43 -5.98
C VAL A 126 -2.77 0.04 -6.22
N PHE A 127 -1.81 0.76 -6.81
CA PHE A 127 -1.94 2.20 -7.08
C PHE A 127 -2.29 2.39 -8.55
N SER A 128 -3.47 2.93 -8.81
CA SER A 128 -3.83 3.49 -10.11
C SER A 128 -3.41 4.97 -10.15
N THR A 129 -3.79 5.72 -11.19
CA THR A 129 -3.43 7.16 -11.27
C THR A 129 -4.19 8.01 -10.26
N ASP A 130 -5.40 7.60 -9.90
CA ASP A 130 -6.37 8.34 -9.10
C ASP A 130 -7.09 7.47 -8.06
N GLU A 131 -6.81 6.18 -7.98
CA GLU A 131 -7.45 5.26 -7.05
C GLU A 131 -6.42 4.33 -6.37
N ILE A 132 -6.79 3.84 -5.19
CA ILE A 132 -6.03 2.84 -4.44
C ILE A 132 -6.94 1.63 -4.23
N HIS A 133 -6.58 0.51 -4.86
CA HIS A 133 -7.24 -0.77 -4.64
C HIS A 133 -6.53 -1.55 -3.54
N THR A 134 -7.29 -2.14 -2.63
CA THR A 134 -6.77 -2.98 -1.55
C THR A 134 -7.42 -4.36 -1.60
N HIS A 135 -6.60 -5.39 -1.76
CA HIS A 135 -7.04 -6.77 -1.82
C HIS A 135 -6.51 -7.53 -0.61
N MET A 136 -7.38 -8.23 0.11
CA MET A 136 -7.00 -9.02 1.29
C MET A 136 -6.90 -10.51 0.96
N ASN A 137 -6.03 -11.22 1.69
CA ASN A 137 -5.83 -12.67 1.61
C ASN A 137 -5.49 -13.17 0.20
N CYS A 138 -4.75 -12.35 -0.56
CA CYS A 138 -4.22 -12.70 -1.87
C CYS A 138 -3.15 -13.79 -1.76
N LYS A 139 -3.15 -14.70 -2.74
CA LYS A 139 -2.08 -15.69 -2.91
C LYS A 139 -0.89 -15.05 -3.60
N LYS A 140 0.31 -15.46 -3.19
CA LYS A 140 1.59 -14.97 -3.73
C LYS A 140 1.70 -15.13 -5.25
N ASP A 141 1.20 -16.24 -5.80
CA ASP A 141 1.34 -16.59 -7.21
C ASP A 141 0.40 -15.78 -8.13
N ASP A 142 -0.67 -15.20 -7.56
CA ASP A 142 -1.69 -14.47 -8.32
C ASP A 142 -1.41 -12.95 -8.40
N LEU A 143 -0.37 -12.44 -7.72
CA LEU A 143 -0.16 -10.99 -7.55
C LEU A 143 0.02 -10.23 -8.86
N THR A 144 0.87 -10.71 -9.77
CA THR A 144 1.07 -10.04 -11.07
C THR A 144 -0.21 -10.05 -11.89
N LYS A 145 -0.97 -11.15 -11.85
CA LYS A 145 -2.23 -11.27 -12.58
C LYS A 145 -3.25 -10.28 -12.04
N MET A 146 -3.42 -10.20 -10.72
CA MET A 146 -4.32 -9.27 -10.07
C MET A 146 -3.96 -7.80 -10.36
N ILE A 147 -2.67 -7.43 -10.30
CA ILE A 147 -2.22 -6.08 -10.67
C ILE A 147 -2.61 -5.76 -12.12
N LYS A 148 -2.49 -6.73 -13.04
CA LYS A 148 -2.85 -6.55 -14.46
C LYS A 148 -4.35 -6.54 -14.72
N GLU A 149 -5.14 -7.19 -13.86
CA GLU A 149 -6.61 -7.12 -13.89
C GLU A 149 -7.11 -5.75 -13.42
N ASP A 150 -6.51 -5.19 -12.36
CA ASP A 150 -6.83 -3.83 -11.89
C ASP A 150 -6.33 -2.75 -12.86
N LEU A 151 -5.16 -2.97 -13.47
CA LEU A 151 -4.45 -1.98 -14.27
C LEU A 151 -4.14 -2.54 -15.67
N VAL A 152 -5.18 -2.64 -16.50
CA VAL A 152 -5.11 -3.22 -17.86
C VAL A 152 -4.03 -2.57 -18.73
N GLN A 153 -3.68 -1.30 -18.49
CA GLN A 153 -2.58 -0.63 -19.17
C GLN A 153 -1.20 -1.29 -18.97
N PHE A 154 -1.05 -2.17 -17.97
CA PHE A 154 0.18 -2.91 -17.66
C PHE A 154 0.13 -4.38 -18.11
N GLU A 155 -0.85 -4.81 -18.93
CA GLU A 155 -1.02 -6.21 -19.35
C GLU A 155 0.26 -6.81 -19.97
N ASP A 156 0.95 -6.07 -20.83
CA ASP A 156 2.18 -6.51 -21.52
C ASP A 156 3.47 -6.06 -20.82
N ILE A 157 3.37 -5.52 -19.60
CA ILE A 157 4.52 -4.94 -18.90
C ILE A 157 5.07 -5.95 -17.88
N ASP A 158 6.39 -6.11 -17.91
CA ASP A 158 7.15 -6.87 -16.92
C ASP A 158 7.64 -5.91 -15.81
N PHE A 159 7.10 -6.07 -14.61
CA PHE A 159 7.44 -5.23 -13.47
C PHE A 159 8.85 -5.52 -12.94
N ILE A 160 9.52 -4.47 -12.45
CA ILE A 160 10.68 -4.66 -11.56
C ILE A 160 10.15 -5.07 -10.19
N THR A 161 10.63 -6.19 -9.65
CA THR A 161 10.13 -6.69 -8.37
C THR A 161 11.22 -6.70 -7.31
N CYS A 162 10.89 -6.16 -6.13
CA CYS A 162 11.75 -6.18 -4.96
C CYS A 162 11.02 -6.89 -3.83
N GLN A 163 11.66 -7.81 -3.12
CA GLN A 163 11.03 -8.47 -1.98
C GLN A 163 11.96 -8.56 -0.78
N MET A 164 11.37 -8.55 0.42
CA MET A 164 12.03 -8.72 1.70
C MET A 164 11.21 -9.73 2.52
N ASP A 165 11.88 -10.64 3.22
CA ASP A 165 11.21 -11.72 3.94
C ASP A 165 11.90 -12.05 5.28
N SER A 166 11.31 -12.94 6.07
CA SER A 166 11.83 -13.32 7.38
C SER A 166 13.16 -14.09 7.33
N SER A 167 13.58 -14.57 6.16
CA SER A 167 14.87 -15.26 6.00
C SER A 167 16.02 -14.29 5.74
N ASN A 168 15.71 -13.04 5.35
CA ASN A 168 16.68 -12.00 5.07
C ASN A 168 16.09 -10.60 5.28
N ASP A 169 16.60 -9.89 6.28
CA ASP A 169 16.25 -8.48 6.59
C ASP A 169 16.72 -7.48 5.51
N ASN A 170 17.16 -7.97 4.34
CA ASN A 170 17.55 -7.16 3.20
C ASN A 170 16.68 -7.45 1.98
N TRP A 171 16.51 -6.43 1.15
CA TRP A 171 15.83 -6.53 -0.12
C TRP A 171 16.59 -7.44 -1.11
N SER A 172 15.84 -8.37 -1.70
CA SER A 172 16.22 -9.12 -2.89
C SER A 172 15.50 -8.56 -4.11
N TYR A 173 16.12 -8.71 -5.27
CA TYR A 173 15.67 -8.11 -6.53
C TYR A 173 15.50 -9.20 -7.58
N MET A 174 14.37 -9.17 -8.28
CA MET A 174 14.05 -10.08 -9.39
C MET A 174 13.59 -9.26 -10.59
#